data_AF-A0A1B6DW93-F1
#
_entry.id   AF-A0A1B6DW93-F1
#
_cell.length_a   1.000
_cell.length_b   1.000
_cell.length_c   1.000
_cell.angle_alpha   90.00
_cell.angle_beta   90.00
_cell.angle_gamma   90.00
#
_symmetry.space_group_name_H-M   'P 1'
#
loop_
_entity.id
_entity.type
_entity.pdbx_description
1 polymer ?
#
loop_
_entity_poly.entity_id
_entity_poly.type
_entity_poly.pdbx_seq_one_letter_code
_entity_poly.pdbx_strand_id
1 'polypeptide(L)'
;FISQKEWKGEKIEVKPRSVICFKATCTRFDPPSFTLDVECSKGFYIRSLVHDLGKALDSAAHVTSLVRTKHGPFTINDCLTEDYFTLQNIITWIKLTRKQYPELARYLDKRKQYIQMNK
;
A
#
# COMPACT_ATOMS: atom_id res chain seq x y z
N PHE A 1 -9.92 8.95 -2.85
CA PHE A 1 -8.96 9.92 -2.29
C PHE A 1 -8.66 10.98 -3.33
N ILE A 2 -9.63 11.88 -3.49
CA ILE A 2 -9.51 13.11 -4.26
C ILE A 2 -8.95 14.14 -3.27
N SER A 3 -7.96 14.93 -3.66
CA SER A 3 -7.40 15.92 -2.71
C SER A 3 -8.41 17.06 -2.48
N GLN A 4 -8.34 17.76 -1.34
CA GLN A 4 -9.22 18.89 -1.03
C GLN A 4 -9.23 19.98 -2.13
N LYS A 5 -8.16 20.08 -2.94
CA LYS A 5 -8.08 21.01 -4.08
C LYS A 5 -8.88 20.54 -5.30
N GLU A 6 -8.92 19.23 -5.57
CA GLU A 6 -9.70 18.67 -6.69
C GLU A 6 -11.20 18.78 -6.43
N TRP A 7 -11.62 18.69 -5.16
CA TRP A 7 -13.02 18.91 -4.79
C TRP A 7 -13.50 20.35 -5.11
N LYS A 8 -12.58 21.32 -5.13
CA LYS A 8 -12.84 22.71 -5.54
C LYS A 8 -12.76 22.92 -7.06
N GLY A 9 -12.56 21.86 -7.85
CA GLY A 9 -12.42 21.96 -9.31
C GLY A 9 -11.07 22.53 -9.77
N GLU A 10 -10.11 22.73 -8.86
CA GLU A 10 -8.78 23.20 -9.21
C GLU A 10 -7.98 22.05 -9.86
N LYS A 11 -7.42 22.30 -11.05
CA LYS A 11 -6.49 21.36 -11.68
C LYS A 11 -5.25 21.23 -10.81
N ILE A 12 -5.08 20.06 -10.22
CA ILE A 12 -3.87 19.73 -9.48
C ILE A 12 -2.86 19.19 -10.45
N GLU A 13 -1.74 19.89 -10.58
CA GLU A 13 -0.58 19.38 -11.29
C GLU A 13 0.10 18.32 -10.41
N VAL A 14 -0.21 17.05 -10.68
CA VAL A 14 0.39 15.93 -9.97
C VAL A 14 1.75 15.65 -10.60
N LYS A 15 2.84 16.07 -9.92
CA LYS A 15 4.19 15.74 -10.36
C LYS A 15 4.35 14.22 -10.48
N PRO A 16 4.81 13.69 -11.64
CA PRO A 16 5.07 12.27 -11.82
C PRO A 16 6.07 11.80 -10.76
N ARG A 17 5.80 10.65 -10.16
CA ARG A 17 6.72 9.99 -9.24
C ARG A 17 7.19 8.69 -9.85
N SER A 18 8.51 8.52 -9.92
CA SER A 18 9.09 7.25 -10.33
C SER A 18 8.76 6.17 -9.30
N VAL A 19 8.15 5.11 -9.78
CA VAL A 19 7.77 3.92 -9.02
C VAL A 19 8.23 2.69 -9.77
N ILE A 20 8.42 1.58 -9.07
CA ILE A 20 8.89 0.33 -9.64
C ILE A 20 7.81 -0.73 -9.47
N CYS A 21 7.45 -1.39 -10.55
CA CYS A 21 6.71 -2.65 -10.53
C CYS A 21 7.74 -3.78 -10.58
N PHE A 22 7.91 -4.51 -9.48
CA PHE A 22 8.86 -5.62 -9.41
C PHE A 22 8.31 -6.87 -10.10
N LYS A 23 7.00 -7.13 -9.93
CA LYS A 23 6.30 -8.26 -10.54
C LYS A 23 4.83 -7.90 -10.75
N ALA A 24 4.27 -8.31 -11.87
CA ALA A 24 2.83 -8.28 -12.11
C ALA A 24 2.41 -9.60 -12.76
N THR A 25 1.36 -10.23 -12.26
CA THR A 25 0.85 -11.51 -12.77
C THR A 25 -0.67 -11.45 -12.83
N CYS A 26 -1.23 -11.77 -14.00
CA CYS A 26 -2.67 -11.97 -14.15
C CYS A 26 -3.01 -13.36 -13.63
N THR A 27 -3.67 -13.42 -12.46
CA THR A 27 -3.99 -14.69 -11.77
C THR A 27 -5.36 -15.23 -12.16
N ARG A 28 -6.24 -14.37 -12.68
CA ARG A 28 -7.55 -14.75 -13.21
C ARG A 28 -7.93 -13.81 -14.33
N PHE A 29 -8.48 -14.35 -15.41
CA PHE A 29 -9.02 -13.58 -16.52
C PHE A 29 -10.38 -14.18 -16.93
N ASP A 30 -11.43 -13.39 -16.76
CA ASP A 30 -12.83 -13.79 -16.97
C ASP A 30 -13.62 -12.55 -17.41
N PRO A 31 -13.55 -12.20 -18.71
CA PRO A 31 -14.06 -10.94 -19.22
C PRO A 31 -15.52 -10.67 -18.78
N PRO A 32 -15.84 -9.44 -18.34
CA PRO A 32 -15.00 -8.25 -18.40
C PRO A 32 -14.05 -8.07 -17.18
N SER A 33 -13.89 -9.08 -16.33
CA SER A 33 -13.12 -9.01 -15.09
C SER A 33 -11.76 -9.70 -15.17
N PHE A 34 -10.80 -9.20 -14.38
CA PHE A 34 -9.49 -9.83 -14.22
C PHE A 34 -8.93 -9.55 -12.83
N THR A 35 -7.99 -10.39 -12.39
CA THR A 35 -7.28 -10.24 -11.11
C THR A 35 -5.78 -10.14 -11.37
N LEU A 36 -5.15 -9.12 -10.80
CA LEU A 36 -3.70 -8.96 -10.81
C LEU A 36 -3.12 -9.18 -9.42
N ASP A 37 -2.03 -9.93 -9.36
CA ASP A 37 -1.09 -9.93 -8.24
C ASP A 37 0.11 -9.07 -8.60
N VAL A 38 0.41 -8.06 -7.77
CA VAL A 38 1.39 -7.01 -8.07
C VAL A 38 2.33 -6.78 -6.90
N GLU A 39 3.62 -6.99 -7.13
CA GLU A 39 4.71 -6.59 -6.24
C GLU A 39 5.29 -5.26 -6.71
N CYS A 40 5.29 -4.25 -5.85
CA CYS A 40 5.65 -2.89 -6.23
C CYS A 40 6.36 -2.09 -5.12
N SER A 41 7.03 -1.02 -5.51
CA SER A 41 7.70 -0.11 -4.59
C SER A 41 6.71 0.77 -3.83
N LYS A 42 7.20 1.47 -2.79
CA LYS A 42 6.41 2.51 -2.10
C LYS A 42 5.88 3.55 -3.10
N GLY A 43 4.67 4.05 -2.85
CA GLY A 43 4.05 5.09 -3.67
C GLY A 43 3.46 4.62 -4.99
N PHE A 44 3.44 3.30 -5.26
CA PHE A 44 2.78 2.74 -6.43
C PHE A 44 1.25 2.82 -6.31
N TYR A 45 0.58 3.38 -7.31
CA TYR A 45 -0.88 3.52 -7.33
C TYR A 45 -1.51 2.45 -8.24
N ILE A 46 -1.98 1.34 -7.64
CA ILE A 46 -2.62 0.23 -8.37
C ILE A 46 -3.83 0.71 -9.20
N ARG A 47 -4.58 1.71 -8.71
CA ARG A 47 -5.69 2.31 -9.47
C ARG A 47 -5.23 3.02 -10.75
N SER A 48 -4.06 3.66 -10.74
CA SER A 48 -3.48 4.27 -11.93
C SER A 48 -3.02 3.20 -12.92
N LEU A 49 -2.34 2.14 -12.44
CA LEU A 49 -1.97 1.00 -13.26
C LEU A 49 -3.19 0.39 -13.99
N VAL A 50 -4.29 0.15 -13.28
CA VAL A 50 -5.50 -0.44 -13.88
C VAL A 50 -6.14 0.50 -14.90
N HIS A 51 -6.20 1.80 -14.61
CA HIS A 51 -6.68 2.79 -15.57
C HIS A 51 -5.81 2.83 -16.84
N ASP A 52 -4.49 2.80 -16.69
CA ASP A 52 -3.55 2.84 -17.81
C ASP A 52 -3.62 1.55 -18.63
N LEU A 53 -3.84 0.39 -18.00
CA LEU A 53 -4.11 -0.89 -18.68
C LEU A 53 -5.40 -0.82 -19.49
N GLY A 54 -6.47 -0.25 -18.93
CA GLY A 54 -7.73 -0.05 -19.67
C GLY A 54 -7.51 0.77 -20.93
N LYS A 55 -6.81 1.90 -20.81
CA LYS A 55 -6.45 2.76 -21.95
C LYS A 55 -5.59 2.05 -22.98
N ALA A 56 -4.58 1.28 -22.55
CA ALA A 56 -3.70 0.54 -23.45
C ALA A 56 -4.44 -0.56 -24.24
N LEU A 57 -5.61 -0.99 -23.76
CA LEU A 57 -6.50 -1.95 -24.42
C LEU A 57 -7.66 -1.28 -25.17
N ASP A 58 -7.58 0.02 -25.44
CA ASP A 58 -8.65 0.84 -26.06
C ASP A 58 -10.00 0.72 -25.35
N SER A 59 -9.95 0.60 -24.02
CA SER A 59 -11.12 0.42 -23.16
C SER A 59 -11.02 1.28 -21.89
N ALA A 60 -11.90 1.02 -20.92
CA ALA A 60 -11.86 1.59 -19.59
C ALA A 60 -11.80 0.46 -18.55
N ALA A 61 -10.94 0.63 -17.55
CA ALA A 61 -10.85 -0.30 -16.43
C ALA A 61 -10.76 0.48 -15.12
N HIS A 62 -11.36 -0.09 -14.08
CA HIS A 62 -11.32 0.45 -12.73
C HIS A 62 -11.17 -0.69 -11.73
N VAL A 63 -10.62 -0.38 -10.56
CA VAL A 63 -10.43 -1.35 -9.48
C VAL A 63 -11.75 -1.54 -8.74
N THR A 64 -12.27 -2.77 -8.71
CA THR A 64 -13.47 -3.14 -7.96
C THR A 64 -13.14 -3.66 -6.56
N SER A 65 -11.99 -4.33 -6.39
CA SER A 65 -11.48 -4.81 -5.11
C SER A 65 -9.95 -4.69 -5.07
N LEU A 66 -9.40 -4.36 -3.90
CA LEU A 66 -7.97 -4.27 -3.68
C LEU A 66 -7.63 -4.78 -2.29
N VAL A 67 -6.79 -5.81 -2.24
CA VAL A 67 -6.27 -6.36 -0.99
C VAL A 67 -4.76 -6.20 -0.99
N ARG A 68 -4.23 -5.53 0.04
CA ARG A 68 -2.78 -5.48 0.26
C ARG A 68 -2.36 -6.69 1.09
N THR A 69 -1.79 -7.69 0.43
CA THR A 69 -1.39 -8.97 1.04
C THR A 69 -0.08 -8.89 1.82
N LYS A 70 0.78 -7.90 1.51
CA LYS A 70 2.09 -7.72 2.14
C LYS A 70 2.50 -6.24 2.20
N HIS A 71 3.25 -5.88 3.24
CA HIS A 71 3.92 -4.58 3.38
C HIS A 71 5.27 -4.76 4.09
N GLY A 72 6.37 -4.65 3.33
CA GLY A 72 7.70 -4.96 3.85
C GLY A 72 7.76 -6.42 4.33
N PRO A 73 8.18 -6.71 5.58
CA PRO A 73 8.22 -8.07 6.10
C PRO A 73 6.84 -8.58 6.55
N PHE A 74 5.84 -7.71 6.68
CA PHE A 74 4.53 -8.07 7.22
C PHE A 74 3.59 -8.57 6.13
N THR A 75 2.89 -9.66 6.41
CA THR A 75 1.86 -10.26 5.57
C THR A 75 0.48 -10.01 6.16
N ILE A 76 -0.57 -10.33 5.40
CA ILE A 76 -1.95 -10.23 5.87
C ILE A 76 -2.23 -11.08 7.11
N ASN A 77 -1.50 -12.20 7.29
CA ASN A 77 -1.62 -13.07 8.46
C ASN A 77 -1.05 -12.45 9.73
N ASP A 78 -0.20 -11.42 9.58
CA ASP A 78 0.35 -10.66 10.71
C ASP A 78 -0.58 -9.51 11.15
N CYS A 79 -1.70 -9.30 10.45
CA CYS A 79 -2.64 -8.24 10.79
C CYS A 79 -3.51 -8.63 11.99
N LEU A 80 -3.64 -7.69 12.94
CA LEU A 80 -4.68 -7.75 13.96
C LEU A 80 -6.05 -7.50 13.30
N THR A 81 -6.96 -8.46 13.40
CA THR A 81 -8.36 -8.28 13.00
C THR A 81 -9.13 -7.50 14.07
N GLU A 82 -10.32 -7.01 13.70
CA GLU A 82 -11.15 -6.15 14.55
C GLU A 82 -11.46 -6.79 15.92
N ASP A 83 -11.81 -8.09 15.92
CA ASP A 83 -12.10 -8.84 17.15
C ASP A 83 -10.91 -8.91 18.12
N TYR A 84 -9.68 -8.76 17.62
CA TYR A 84 -8.45 -8.81 18.41
C TYR A 84 -7.83 -7.43 18.62
N PHE A 85 -8.48 -6.35 18.20
CA PHE A 85 -7.98 -4.98 18.32
C PHE A 85 -8.14 -4.42 19.75
N THR A 86 -7.51 -5.08 20.72
CA THR A 86 -7.46 -4.63 22.12
C THR A 86 -6.10 -4.03 22.43
N LEU A 87 -6.03 -3.10 23.38
CA LEU A 87 -4.75 -2.51 23.83
C LEU A 87 -3.73 -3.58 24.25
N GLN A 88 -4.20 -4.62 24.96
CA GLN A 88 -3.34 -5.71 25.43
C GLN A 88 -2.72 -6.48 24.24
N ASN A 89 -3.54 -6.79 23.23
CA ASN A 89 -3.08 -7.47 22.02
C ASN A 89 -2.15 -6.58 21.21
N ILE A 90 -2.45 -5.29 21.05
CA ILE A 90 -1.59 -4.33 20.34
C ILE A 90 -0.20 -4.27 21.01
N ILE A 91 -0.14 -4.12 22.34
CA ILE A 91 1.13 -4.10 23.08
C ILE A 91 1.89 -5.42 22.87
N THR A 92 1.19 -6.55 22.93
CA THR A 92 1.78 -7.88 22.76
C THR A 92 2.37 -8.04 21.36
N TRP A 93 1.62 -7.68 20.32
CA TRP A 93 2.08 -7.71 18.94
C TRP A 93 3.27 -6.79 18.70
N ILE A 94 3.26 -5.56 19.22
CA ILE A 94 4.43 -4.66 19.13
C ILE A 94 5.67 -5.33 19.74
N LYS A 95 5.56 -5.96 20.91
CA LYS A 95 6.67 -6.65 21.57
C LYS A 95 7.17 -7.83 20.72
N LEU A 96 6.26 -8.67 20.22
CA LEU A 96 6.58 -9.83 19.38
C LEU A 96 7.26 -9.39 18.07
N THR A 97 6.70 -8.41 17.38
CA THR A 97 7.26 -7.84 16.16
C THR A 97 8.66 -7.25 16.38
N ARG A 98 8.89 -6.52 17.48
CA ARG A 98 10.23 -5.98 17.80
C ARG A 98 11.25 -7.07 18.08
N LYS A 99 10.83 -8.20 18.68
CA LYS A 99 11.69 -9.37 18.90
C LYS A 99 12.00 -10.09 17.58
N GLN A 100 11.01 -10.24 16.71
CA GLN A 100 11.14 -10.94 15.43
C GLN A 100 11.97 -10.14 14.41
N TYR A 101 11.83 -8.82 14.39
CA TYR A 101 12.51 -7.92 13.45
C TYR A 101 13.34 -6.85 14.18
N PRO A 102 14.47 -7.24 14.82
CA PRO A 102 15.26 -6.34 15.67
C PRO A 102 15.88 -5.18 14.87
N GLU A 103 16.31 -5.42 13.62
CA GLU A 103 16.86 -4.36 12.76
C GLU A 103 15.81 -3.31 12.39
N LEU A 104 14.59 -3.75 12.09
CA LEU A 104 13.48 -2.85 11.80
C LEU A 104 13.12 -2.01 13.03
N ALA A 105 13.12 -2.62 14.22
CA ALA A 105 12.90 -1.90 15.47
C ALA A 105 13.94 -0.79 15.68
N ARG A 106 15.23 -1.11 15.49
CA ARG A 106 16.32 -0.12 15.58
C ARG A 106 16.16 1.02 14.58
N TYR A 107 15.78 0.71 13.34
CA TYR A 107 15.53 1.72 12.32
C TYR A 107 14.40 2.68 12.72
N LEU A 108 13.29 2.15 13.23
CA LEU A 108 12.15 2.97 13.66
C LEU A 108 12.48 3.85 14.87
N ASP A 109 13.25 3.34 15.83
CA ASP A 109 13.68 4.11 16.99
C ASP A 109 14.59 5.29 16.57
N LYS A 110 15.56 5.04 15.69
CA LYS A 110 16.41 6.11 15.10
C LYS A 110 15.58 7.15 14.35
N ARG A 111 14.60 6.71 13.55
CA ARG A 111 13.73 7.62 12.79
C ARG A 111 12.88 8.49 13.73
N LYS A 112 12.40 7.94 14.85
CA LYS A 112 11.66 8.71 15.86
C LYS A 112 12.54 9.81 16.48
N GLN A 113 13.79 9.49 16.80
CA GLN A 113 14.76 10.47 17.30
C GLN A 113 15.02 11.58 16.27
N TYR A 114 15.22 11.22 15.00
CA TYR A 114 15.41 12.20 13.92
C TYR A 114 14.22 13.16 13.78
N ILE A 115 12.99 12.65 13.78
CA ILE A 115 11.79 13.49 13.67
C ILE A 115 11.65 14.41 14.89
N GLN A 116 12.02 13.95 16.09
CA GLN A 116 11.97 14.75 17.31
C GLN A 116 13.03 15.86 17.33
N MET A 117 14.20 15.63 16.73
CA MET A 117 15.29 16.61 16.63
C MET A 117 15.09 17.67 15.54
N ASN A 118 14.23 17.39 14.55
CA ASN A 118 13.96 18.27 13.40
C ASN A 118 12.50 18.76 13.37
N LYS A 119 11.84 18.76 14.53
CA LYS A 119 10.58 19.45 14.81
C LYS A 119 10.89 20.67 15.65
#